data_AF-A2ZEC1-F1
#
_entry.id   AF-A2ZEC1-F1
#
_cell.length_a   1.000
_cell.length_b   1.000
_cell.length_c   1.000
_cell.angle_alpha   90.00
_cell.angle_beta   90.00
_cell.angle_gamma   90.00
#
_symmetry.space_group_name_H-M   'P 1'
#
loop_
_entity.id
_entity.type
_entity.pdbx_description
1 polymer ?
#
loop_
_entity_poly.entity_id
_entity_poly.type
_entity_poly.pdbx_seq_one_letter_code
_entity_poly.pdbx_strand_id
1 'polypeptide(L)'
;MLREPARNVERLAEFLRCPFSAGEVAAGVVDAIVDLCSIDRLRNVQANKTGVTDLAVKKESFFRRGVAGDWSNHMSPEMASRLDRVVEDALRGSGFTFAAAAGDSE
;
A
#
# COMPACT_ATOMS: atom_id res chain seq x y z
N MET A 1 2.15 1.01 4.92
CA MET A 1 2.88 0.90 3.64
C MET A 1 2.87 2.20 2.84
N LEU A 2 1.72 2.78 2.47
CA LEU A 2 1.70 4.09 1.79
C LEU A 2 2.16 5.26 2.69
N ARG A 3 1.81 5.20 3.99
CA ARG A 3 2.35 6.11 5.01
C ARG A 3 3.68 5.58 5.52
N GLU A 4 4.67 6.46 5.65
CA GLU A 4 6.01 6.17 6.17
C GLU A 4 6.66 4.93 5.50
N PRO A 5 6.80 4.89 4.16
CA PRO A 5 7.29 3.72 3.45
C PRO A 5 8.70 3.31 3.89
N ALA A 6 9.63 4.26 4.05
CA ALA A 6 11.00 3.99 4.50
C ALA A 6 11.03 3.26 5.86
N ARG A 7 10.33 3.81 6.86
CA ARG A 7 10.20 3.19 8.19
C ARG A 7 9.58 1.78 8.12
N ASN A 8 8.60 1.56 7.26
CA ASN A 8 8.02 0.24 7.09
C ASN A 8 9.01 -0.75 6.46
N VAL A 9 9.85 -0.30 5.51
CA VAL A 9 10.91 -1.10 4.90
C VAL A 9 11.97 -1.47 5.94
N GLU A 10 12.39 -0.53 6.79
CA GLU A 10 13.32 -0.80 7.90
C GLU A 10 12.76 -1.84 8.88
N ARG A 11 11.50 -1.67 9.31
CA ARG A 11 10.82 -2.64 10.19
C ARG A 11 10.70 -4.03 9.56
N LEU A 12 10.47 -4.10 8.24
CA LEU A 12 10.44 -5.37 7.52
C LEU A 12 11.82 -6.02 7.49
N ALA A 13 12.87 -5.24 7.27
CA ALA A 13 14.25 -5.70 7.26
C ALA A 13 14.66 -6.25 8.64
N GLU A 14 14.30 -5.56 9.73
CA GLU A 14 14.47 -6.05 11.10
C GLU A 14 13.74 -7.38 11.33
N PHE A 15 12.47 -7.48 10.90
CA PHE A 15 11.68 -8.69 11.02
C PHE A 15 12.32 -9.88 10.29
N LEU A 16 12.88 -9.63 9.10
CA LEU A 16 13.63 -10.61 8.30
C LEU A 16 15.04 -10.90 8.83
N ARG A 17 15.43 -10.33 9.98
CA ARG A 17 16.77 -10.46 10.58
C ARG A 17 17.88 -9.93 9.67
N CYS A 18 17.54 -8.94 8.85
CA CYS A 18 18.39 -8.25 7.87
C CYS A 18 18.33 -6.73 8.11
N PRO A 19 18.61 -6.21 9.32
CA PRO A 19 18.51 -4.78 9.58
C PRO A 19 19.54 -4.02 8.73
N PHE A 20 19.17 -2.82 8.26
CA PHE A 20 20.11 -1.94 7.56
C PHE A 20 21.20 -1.46 8.52
N SER A 21 22.44 -1.44 8.03
CA SER A 21 23.56 -0.82 8.72
C SER A 21 23.46 0.71 8.64
N ALA A 22 24.12 1.40 9.57
CA ALA A 22 24.21 2.87 9.54
C ALA A 22 24.82 3.39 8.22
N GLY A 23 25.75 2.63 7.62
CA GLY A 23 26.33 2.95 6.33
C GLY A 23 25.32 2.86 5.17
N GLU A 24 24.47 1.82 5.16
CA GLU A 24 23.42 1.67 4.14
C GLU A 24 22.34 2.75 4.28
N VAL A 25 21.97 3.09 5.51
CA VAL A 25 21.02 4.19 5.78
C VAL A 25 21.63 5.51 5.31
N ALA A 26 22.89 5.81 5.66
CA ALA A 26 23.58 7.02 5.21
C ALA A 26 23.77 7.06 3.68
N ALA A 27 23.91 5.91 3.03
CA ALA A 27 24.00 5.79 1.57
C ALA A 27 22.63 5.86 0.86
N GLY A 28 21.53 6.00 1.60
CA GLY A 28 20.18 6.12 1.02
C GLY A 28 19.62 4.81 0.45
N VAL A 29 20.10 3.66 0.91
CA VAL A 29 19.64 2.34 0.41
C VAL A 29 18.15 2.13 0.67
N VAL A 30 17.66 2.56 1.83
CA VAL A 30 16.23 2.46 2.19
C VAL A 30 15.37 3.22 1.19
N ASP A 31 15.73 4.47 0.87
CA ASP A 31 15.01 5.30 -0.09
C ASP A 31 15.09 4.72 -1.50
N ALA A 32 16.23 4.16 -1.89
CA ALA A 32 16.39 3.49 -3.18
C ALA A 32 15.47 2.27 -3.32
N ILE A 33 15.27 1.50 -2.24
CA ILE A 33 14.31 0.39 -2.20
C ILE A 33 12.87 0.89 -2.29
N VAL A 34 12.54 1.94 -1.54
CA VAL A 34 11.20 2.56 -1.59
C VAL A 34 10.88 3.04 -3.01
N ASP A 35 11.81 3.73 -3.67
CA ASP A 35 11.64 4.17 -5.06
C ASP A 35 11.51 2.98 -6.01
N LEU A 36 12.41 1.99 -5.91
CA LEU A 36 12.39 0.77 -6.73
C LEU A 36 11.03 0.04 -6.67
N CYS A 37 10.47 -0.06 -5.47
CA CYS A 37 9.20 -0.73 -5.20
C CYS A 37 7.98 0.19 -5.28
N SER A 38 8.16 1.46 -5.64
CA SER A 38 7.05 2.41 -5.76
C SER A 38 6.08 1.97 -6.87
N ILE A 39 4.80 2.26 -6.66
CA ILE A 39 3.78 1.94 -7.68
C ILE A 39 4.08 2.64 -9.00
N ASP A 40 4.57 3.88 -8.96
CA ASP A 40 4.89 4.63 -10.16
C ASP A 40 6.05 3.99 -10.92
N ARG A 41 7.11 3.55 -10.23
CA ARG A 41 8.22 2.85 -10.88
C ARG A 41 7.77 1.50 -11.42
N LEU A 42 7.10 0.68 -10.61
CA LEU A 42 6.66 -0.67 -11.01
C LEU A 42 5.65 -0.66 -12.14
N ARG A 43 4.70 0.29 -12.18
CA ARG A 43 3.76 0.45 -13.30
C ARG A 43 4.48 0.79 -14.61
N ASN A 44 5.66 1.41 -14.53
CA ASN A 44 6.38 1.90 -15.69
C ASN A 44 7.43 0.94 -16.27
N VAL A 45 7.76 -0.14 -15.56
CA VAL A 45 8.66 -1.18 -16.07
C VAL A 45 8.00 -1.95 -17.22
N GLN A 46 8.74 -2.18 -18.31
CA GLN A 46 8.23 -2.81 -19.54
C GLN A 46 7.60 -4.19 -19.30
N ALA A 47 8.18 -4.97 -18.39
CA ALA A 47 7.67 -6.28 -18.00
C ALA A 47 6.26 -6.25 -17.42
N ASN A 48 5.83 -5.11 -16.85
CA ASN A 48 4.51 -4.90 -16.25
C ASN A 48 3.54 -4.17 -17.18
N LYS A 49 4.03 -3.45 -18.19
CA LYS A 49 3.19 -2.73 -19.16
C LYS A 49 2.64 -3.60 -20.28
N THR A 50 3.37 -4.66 -20.65
CA THR A 50 3.08 -5.41 -21.87
C THR A 50 2.86 -6.90 -21.60
N GLY A 51 2.05 -7.51 -22.47
CA GLY A 51 1.74 -8.93 -22.41
C GLY A 51 0.60 -9.29 -21.45
N VAL A 52 0.34 -10.58 -21.39
CA VAL A 52 -0.70 -11.19 -20.55
C VAL A 52 -0.06 -12.22 -19.64
N THR A 53 -0.67 -12.46 -18.49
CA THR A 53 -0.35 -13.60 -17.62
C THR A 53 -0.88 -14.89 -18.25
N ASP A 54 -0.49 -16.04 -17.70
CA ASP A 54 -1.03 -17.35 -18.09
C ASP A 54 -2.56 -17.44 -17.94
N LEU A 55 -3.14 -16.65 -17.03
CA LEU A 55 -4.58 -16.50 -16.83
C LEU A 55 -5.26 -15.49 -17.78
N ALA A 56 -4.60 -15.10 -18.88
CA ALA A 56 -5.07 -14.13 -19.87
C ALA A 56 -5.40 -12.73 -19.33
N VAL A 57 -4.83 -12.33 -18.19
CA VAL A 57 -4.96 -10.98 -17.63
C VAL A 57 -3.84 -10.09 -18.14
N LYS A 58 -4.16 -8.90 -18.64
CA LYS A 58 -3.14 -7.91 -19.03
C LYS A 58 -2.30 -7.50 -17.82
N LYS A 59 -0.98 -7.49 -17.94
CA LYS A 59 -0.09 -7.17 -16.81
C LYS A 59 -0.26 -5.74 -16.29
N GLU A 60 -0.59 -4.79 -17.18
CA GLU A 60 -0.83 -3.41 -16.79
C GLU A 60 -2.02 -3.25 -15.83
N SER A 61 -3.00 -4.16 -15.89
CA SER A 61 -4.20 -4.12 -15.05
C SER A 61 -3.91 -4.31 -13.57
N PHE A 62 -2.77 -4.90 -13.20
CA PHE A 62 -2.37 -5.05 -11.80
C PHE A 62 -1.95 -3.73 -11.14
N PHE A 63 -1.65 -2.68 -11.93
CA PHE A 63 -1.14 -1.40 -11.44
C PHE A 63 -2.10 -0.25 -11.74
N ARG A 64 -3.18 -0.12 -10.96
CA ARG A 64 -4.26 0.87 -11.19
C ARG A 64 -3.93 2.30 -10.71
N ARG A 65 -4.41 2.74 -9.54
CA ARG A 65 -4.09 4.07 -8.97
C ARG A 65 -3.06 3.99 -7.85
N GLY A 66 -3.19 3.01 -6.96
CA GLY A 66 -2.25 2.83 -5.85
C GLY A 66 -2.44 3.82 -4.69
N VAL A 67 -3.63 4.37 -4.52
CA VAL A 67 -3.93 5.40 -3.52
C VAL A 67 -4.98 4.92 -2.52
N ALA A 68 -4.87 5.36 -1.28
CA ALA A 68 -5.92 5.17 -0.28
C ALA A 68 -7.07 6.14 -0.51
N GLY A 69 -8.30 5.73 -0.18
CA GLY A 69 -9.50 6.58 -0.28
C GLY A 69 -10.21 6.58 -1.65
N ASP A 70 -9.65 5.93 -2.67
CA ASP A 70 -10.24 5.91 -4.02
C ASP A 70 -11.62 5.21 -4.10
N TRP A 71 -12.04 4.53 -3.04
CA TRP A 71 -13.38 3.94 -2.93
C TRP A 71 -14.49 4.99 -3.09
N SER A 72 -14.24 6.25 -2.68
CA SER A 72 -15.23 7.34 -2.76
C SER A 72 -15.62 7.71 -4.20
N ASN A 73 -14.76 7.39 -5.17
CA ASN A 73 -15.07 7.55 -6.60
C ASN A 73 -16.01 6.47 -7.15
N HIS A 74 -16.29 5.43 -6.36
CA HIS A 74 -17.02 4.24 -6.78
C HIS A 74 -18.20 3.90 -5.89
N MET A 75 -18.28 4.48 -4.68
CA MET A 75 -19.34 4.19 -3.73
C MET A 75 -20.09 5.44 -3.30
N SER A 76 -21.42 5.29 -3.16
CA SER A 76 -22.24 6.30 -2.48
C SER A 76 -21.97 6.28 -0.98
N PRO A 77 -22.25 7.38 -0.26
CA PRO A 77 -22.08 7.44 1.19
C PRO A 77 -22.83 6.33 1.94
N GLU A 78 -24.00 5.92 1.45
CA GLU A 78 -24.80 4.85 2.05
C GLU A 78 -24.12 3.48 1.92
N MET A 79 -23.51 3.20 0.77
CA MET A 79 -22.78 1.95 0.55
C MET A 79 -21.53 1.88 1.43
N ALA A 80 -20.79 3.00 1.54
CA ALA A 80 -19.63 3.10 2.41
C ALA A 80 -20.01 2.89 3.89
N SER A 81 -21.02 3.61 4.36
CA SER A 81 -21.52 3.48 5.74
C SER A 81 -22.02 2.06 6.06
N ARG A 82 -22.55 1.35 5.07
CA ARG A 82 -22.94 -0.06 5.24
C ARG A 82 -21.72 -0.96 5.36
N LEU A 83 -20.68 -0.74 4.56
CA LEU A 83 -19.44 -1.51 4.63
C LEU A 83 -18.70 -1.25 5.95
N ASP A 84 -18.63 0.00 6.40
CA ASP A 84 -18.00 0.37 7.67
C ASP A 84 -18.61 -0.39 8.83
N ARG A 85 -19.94 -0.47 8.91
CA ARG A 85 -20.65 -1.27 9.93
C ARG A 85 -20.31 -2.75 9.89
N VAL A 86 -20.23 -3.35 8.70
CA VAL A 86 -19.86 -4.77 8.54
C VAL A 86 -18.43 -5.01 9.04
N VAL A 87 -17.51 -4.10 8.73
CA VAL A 87 -16.10 -4.19 9.16
C VAL A 87 -15.99 -3.98 10.66
N GLU A 88 -16.67 -2.99 11.24
CA GLU A 88 -16.70 -2.74 12.69
C GLU A 88 -17.23 -3.95 13.47
N ASP A 89 -18.33 -4.54 13.02
CA ASP A 89 -18.88 -5.75 13.63
C ASP A 89 -17.88 -6.92 13.57
N ALA A 90 -17.20 -7.10 12.42
CA ALA A 90 -16.22 -8.16 12.24
C ALA A 90 -14.94 -7.97 13.07
N LEU A 91 -14.52 -6.72 13.30
CA LEU A 91 -13.32 -6.40 14.08
C LEU A 91 -13.61 -6.25 15.59
N ARG A 92 -14.89 -6.24 16.01
CA ARG A 92 -15.28 -6.08 17.41
C ARG A 92 -14.61 -7.13 18.29
N GLY A 93 -13.88 -6.67 19.30
CA GLY A 93 -13.18 -7.53 20.26
C GLY A 93 -11.85 -8.12 19.77
N SER A 94 -11.43 -7.86 18.52
CA SER A 94 -10.17 -8.36 17.97
C SER A 94 -8.93 -7.55 18.39
N GLY A 95 -9.13 -6.32 18.89
CA GLY A 95 -8.05 -5.35 19.13
C GLY A 95 -7.53 -4.65 17.86
N PHE A 96 -8.10 -4.95 16.68
CA PHE A 96 -7.77 -4.25 15.45
C PHE A 96 -8.69 -3.06 15.19
N THR A 97 -8.09 -1.96 14.75
CA THR A 97 -8.78 -0.77 14.24
C THR A 97 -8.00 -0.22 13.06
N PHE A 98 -8.68 0.36 12.07
CA PHE A 98 -8.00 1.14 11.05
C PHE A 98 -7.56 2.49 11.62
N ALA A 99 -6.32 2.91 11.36
CA ALA A 99 -5.89 4.25 11.69
C ALA A 99 -6.68 5.27 10.85
N ALA A 100 -7.29 6.26 11.50
CA ALA A 100 -8.08 7.27 10.83
C ALA A 100 -7.29 7.96 9.69
N ALA A 101 -7.99 8.33 8.62
CA ALA A 101 -7.53 9.40 7.75
C ALA A 101 -7.52 10.68 8.59
N ALA A 102 -6.34 11.26 8.82
CA ALA A 102 -6.30 12.62 9.32
C ALA A 102 -6.96 13.49 8.23
N GLY A 103 -8.17 13.97 8.50
CA GLY A 103 -8.84 14.90 7.61
C GLY A 103 -10.35 14.78 7.45
N ASP A 104 -11.10 14.38 8.49
CA ASP A 104 -12.52 14.78 8.60
C ASP A 104 -12.81 15.03 10.08
N SER A 105 -12.55 16.26 10.50
CA SER A 105 -12.98 16.82 11.78
C SER A 105 -13.53 18.21 11.46
N GLU A 106 -14.81 18.26 11.13
CA GLU A 106 -15.69 19.41 11.38
C GLU A 106 -17.03 18.88 11.90
#